data_AF-P05390-F1
#
_entry.id   AF-P05390-F1
#
_cell.length_a   1.000
_cell.length_b   1.000
_cell.length_c   1.000
_cell.angle_alpha   90.00
_cell.angle_beta   90.00
_cell.angle_gamma   90.00
#
_symmetry.space_group_name_H-M   'P 1'
#
loop_
_entity.id
_entity.type
_entity.pdbx_description
1 polymer ?
#
loop_
_entity_poly.entity_id
_entity_poly.type
_entity_poly.pdbx_seq_one_letter_code
_entity_poly.pdbx_strand_id
1 'polypeptide(L)' 'MKLIAAYLLAYLGGNSSPSAADVKDILNAVGAEANEEKLEFL' A
#
# COMPACT_ATOMS: atom_id res chain seq x y z
N MET A 1 -3.68 7.73 7.29
CA MET A 1 -2.83 6.63 7.80
C MET A 1 -3.02 5.29 7.05
N LYS A 2 -3.95 5.16 6.10
CA LYS A 2 -4.20 3.90 5.37
C LYS A 2 -3.00 3.42 4.53
N LEU A 3 -2.30 4.33 3.86
CA LEU A 3 -1.13 3.99 3.03
C LEU A 3 0.02 3.39 3.84
N ILE A 4 0.37 4.00 4.97
CA ILE A 4 1.42 3.49 5.86
C ILE A 4 1.06 2.09 6.38
N ALA A 5 -0.21 1.89 6.77
CA ALA A 5 -0.68 0.59 7.22
C ALA A 5 -0.59 -0.45 6.10
N ALA A 6 -1.02 -0.12 4.88
CA ALA A 6 -0.94 -1.02 3.72
C ALA A 6 0.51 -1.32 3.33
N TYR A 7 1.41 -0.34 3.35
CA TYR A 7 2.84 -0.52 3.15
C TYR A 7 3.43 -1.48 4.20
N LEU A 8 3.10 -1.29 5.48
CA LEU A 8 3.57 -2.17 6.54
C LEU A 8 3.01 -3.59 6.41
N LEU A 9 1.75 -3.74 5.98
CA LEU A 9 1.15 -5.06 5.70
C LEU A 9 1.84 -5.77 4.54
N ALA A 10 2.15 -5.06 3.45
CA ALA A 10 2.93 -5.62 2.35
C ALA A 10 4.33 -6.04 2.80
N TYR A 11 4.99 -5.22 3.64
CA TYR A 11 6.29 -5.53 4.21
C TYR A 11 6.26 -6.81 5.06
N LEU A 12 5.27 -6.93 5.95
CA LEU A 12 5.05 -8.12 6.76
C LEU A 12 4.66 -9.36 5.93
N GLY A 13 4.05 -9.16 4.76
CA GLY A 13 3.73 -10.22 3.81
C GLY A 13 4.94 -10.80 3.06
N GLY A 14 6.15 -10.29 3.31
CA GLY A 14 7.39 -10.75 2.67
C GLY A 14 7.85 -9.88 1.50
N ASN A 15 7.15 -8.78 1.20
CA ASN A 15 7.60 -7.80 0.22
C ASN A 15 8.45 -6.73 0.91
N SER A 16 9.77 -6.95 1.04
CA SER A 16 10.69 -6.05 1.75
C SER A 16 10.75 -4.62 1.19
N SER A 17 10.26 -4.39 -0.03
CA SER A 17 10.13 -3.07 -0.64
C SER A 17 8.80 -2.97 -1.37
N PRO A 18 7.69 -2.81 -0.62
CA PRO A 18 6.36 -2.68 -1.20
C PRO A 18 6.33 -1.54 -2.20
N SER A 19 5.96 -1.85 -3.44
CA SER A 19 5.78 -0.84 -4.47
C SER A 19 4.41 -0.17 -4.33
N ALA A 20 4.25 0.95 -5.03
CA ALA A 20 2.96 1.60 -5.24
C ALA A 20 1.87 0.59 -5.66
N ALA A 21 2.18 -0.33 -6.57
CA ALA A 21 1.22 -1.34 -7.04
C ALA A 21 0.76 -2.26 -5.91
N ASP A 22 1.69 -2.79 -5.11
CA ASP A 22 1.38 -3.68 -3.98
C ASP A 22 0.47 -3.00 -2.95
N VAL A 23 0.77 -1.73 -2.64
CA VAL A 23 -0.03 -0.94 -1.70
C VAL A 23 -1.42 -0.64 -2.26
N LYS A 24 -1.54 -0.35 -3.57
CA LYS A 24 -2.83 -0.12 -4.25
C LYS A 24 -3.69 -1.37 -4.23
N ASP A 25 -3.11 -2.54 -4.47
CA ASP A 25 -3.82 -3.82 -4.45
C ASP A 25 -4.36 -4.15 -3.04
N ILE A 26 -3.56 -3.92 -2.00
CA ILE A 26 -4.02 -4.09 -0.61
C ILE A 26 -5.16 -3.13 -0.27
N LEU A 27 -5.02 -1.86 -0.66
CA LEU A 27 -6.05 -0.85 -0.40
C LEU A 27 -7.36 -1.19 -1.13
N ASN A 28 -7.29 -1.63 -2.38
CA ASN A 28 -8.45 -2.12 -3.13
C ASN A 28 -9.09 -3.34 -2.47
N ALA A 29 -8.29 -4.31 -2.00
CA ALA A 29 -8.78 -5.52 -1.34
C ALA A 29 -9.57 -5.23 -0.06
N VAL A 30 -9.20 -4.17 0.68
CA VAL A 30 -9.92 -3.74 1.89
C VAL A 30 -11.02 -2.70 1.61
N GLY A 31 -11.26 -2.34 0.35
CA GLY A 31 -12.23 -1.30 -0.02
C GLY A 31 -11.80 0.11 0.43
N ALA A 32 -10.51 0.33 0.63
CA ALA A 32 -9.95 1.62 0.94
C ALA A 32 -9.53 2.36 -0.33
N GLU A 33 -9.88 3.63 -0.41
CA GLU A 33 -9.39 4.50 -1.47
C GLU A 33 -7.87 4.68 -1.35
N ALA A 34 -7.15 4.25 -2.39
CA ALA A 34 -5.74 4.55 -2.58
C ALA A 34 -5.61 5.98 -3.09
N ASN A 35 -5.03 6.86 -2.27
CA ASN A 35 -4.66 8.19 -2.73
C ASN A 35 -3.40 8.05 -3.60
N GLU A 36 -3.57 8.22 -4.91
CA GLU A 36 -2.50 8.05 -5.91
C GLU A 36 -1.33 9.03 -5.66
N GLU A 37 -1.62 10.27 -5.29
CA GLU A 37 -0.62 11.27 -4.91
C GLU A 37 0.31 10.76 -3.80
N LYS A 38 -0.23 10.06 -2.80
CA LYS A 38 0.58 9.47 -1.71
C LYS A 38 1.30 8.19 -2.12
N LEU A 39 0.79 7.53 -3.14
CA LEU A 39 1.34 6.31 -3.70
C LEU A 39 2.56 6.61 -4.59
N GLU A 40 2.56 7.77 -5.26
CA GLU A 40 3.69 8.28 -6.06
C GLU A 40 4.92 8.68 -5.22
N PHE A 41 4.76 8.86 -3.89
CA PHE A 41 5.86 9.13 -2.97
C PHE A 41 6.58 7.87 -2.44
N LEU A 42 6.12 6.66 -2.82
CA LEU A 42 6.78 5.38 -2.51
C LEU A 42 7.86 5.06 -3.55
#